data_AF-A0A5Q8C881-F1
#
_entry.id   AF-A0A5Q8C881-F1
#
_cell.length_a   1.000
_cell.length_b   1.000
_cell.length_c   1.000
_cell.angle_alpha   90.00
_cell.angle_beta   90.00
_cell.angle_gamma   90.00
#
_symmetry.space_group_name_H-M   'P 1'
#
loop_
_entity.id
_entity.type
_entity.pdbx_description
1 polymer ?
#
loop_
_entity_poly.entity_id
_entity_poly.type
_entity_poly.pdbx_seq_one_letter_code
_entity_poly.pdbx_strand_id
1 'polypeptide(L)'
;MIMRVDLPEETLAGVLAKAFGNRSFLIGFAITLLVAAIALLSFAWTPYDVTKLVIADKTQAPSWTHWFGTDHFGRDILSMIMVGARNSIAVALVAVGIGMGIGVPLGAFAA
;
A
#
# COMPACT_ATOMS: atom_id res chain seq x y z
N MET A 1 -6.46 -43.29 -25.47
CA MET A 1 -7.43 -42.59 -24.59
C MET A 1 -6.75 -41.33 -24.10
N ILE A 2 -6.96 -40.21 -24.80
CA ILE A 2 -6.27 -38.94 -24.55
C ILE A 2 -7.07 -38.21 -23.48
N MET A 3 -6.48 -38.03 -22.31
CA MET A 3 -7.03 -37.24 -21.20
C MET A 3 -7.13 -35.77 -21.67
N ARG A 4 -8.32 -35.33 -22.06
CA ARG A 4 -8.60 -33.90 -22.22
C ARG A 4 -8.73 -33.34 -20.82
N VAL A 5 -7.72 -32.60 -20.39
CA VAL A 5 -7.82 -31.73 -19.23
C VAL A 5 -8.71 -30.57 -19.66
N ASP A 6 -9.98 -30.58 -19.24
CA ASP A 6 -10.88 -29.44 -19.40
C ASP A 6 -10.38 -28.31 -18.48
N LEU A 7 -9.45 -27.51 -18.99
CA LEU A 7 -9.04 -26.28 -18.34
C LEU A 7 -10.25 -25.32 -18.36
N PRO A 8 -10.70 -24.78 -17.22
CA PRO A 8 -11.71 -23.75 -17.25
C PRO A 8 -11.17 -22.56 -18.04
N GLU A 9 -11.83 -22.19 -19.13
CA GLU A 9 -11.54 -20.96 -19.90
C GLU A 9 -12.00 -19.72 -19.12
N GLU A 10 -11.58 -19.59 -17.85
CA GLU A 10 -11.73 -18.37 -17.09
C GLU A 10 -10.82 -17.32 -17.75
N THR A 11 -11.38 -16.60 -18.72
CA THR A 11 -10.71 -15.48 -19.37
C THR A 11 -10.33 -14.47 -18.28
N LEU A 12 -9.15 -13.84 -18.38
CA LEU A 12 -8.71 -12.79 -17.43
C LEU A 12 -9.81 -11.74 -17.20
N ALA A 13 -10.55 -11.40 -18.25
CA ALA A 13 -11.70 -10.49 -18.20
C ALA A 13 -12.82 -10.98 -17.26
N GLY A 14 -13.11 -12.28 -17.22
CA GLY A 14 -14.12 -12.87 -16.33
C GLY A 14 -13.68 -12.84 -14.86
N VAL A 15 -12.40 -13.11 -14.58
CA VAL A 15 -11.84 -13.01 -13.23
C VAL A 15 -11.86 -11.56 -12.74
N LEU A 16 -11.45 -10.61 -13.59
CA LEU A 16 -11.48 -9.19 -13.26
C LEU A 16 -12.91 -8.69 -13.04
N ALA A 17 -13.86 -9.07 -13.91
CA ALA A 17 -15.27 -8.68 -13.76
C ALA A 17 -15.85 -9.19 -12.42
N LYS A 18 -15.54 -10.43 -12.02
CA LYS A 18 -15.93 -10.98 -10.70
C LYS A 18 -15.27 -10.21 -9.55
N ALA A 19 -13.99 -9.86 -9.67
CA ALA A 19 -13.28 -9.11 -8.65
C ALA A 19 -13.88 -7.72 -8.44
N PHE A 20 -14.12 -6.96 -9.51
CA PHE A 20 -14.74 -5.63 -9.43
C PHE A 20 -16.23 -5.67 -9.05
N GLY A 21 -16.91 -6.81 -9.16
CA GLY A 21 -18.25 -7.01 -8.61
C GLY A 21 -18.28 -7.20 -7.08
N ASN A 22 -17.14 -7.46 -6.44
CA ASN A 22 -17.06 -7.75 -5.01
C ASN A 22 -16.74 -6.50 -4.17
N ARG A 23 -17.64 -6.14 -3.24
CA ARG A 23 -17.48 -4.96 -2.36
C ARG A 23 -16.21 -5.01 -1.52
N SER A 24 -15.84 -6.18 -0.99
CA SER A 24 -14.64 -6.32 -0.16
C SER A 24 -13.37 -6.06 -0.98
N PHE A 25 -13.34 -6.53 -2.23
CA PHE A 25 -12.25 -6.25 -3.16
C PHE A 25 -12.17 -4.77 -3.49
N LEU A 26 -13.30 -4.13 -3.80
CA LEU A 26 -13.34 -2.70 -4.12
C LEU A 26 -12.85 -1.82 -2.96
N ILE A 27 -13.27 -2.12 -1.73
CA ILE A 27 -12.82 -1.37 -0.55
C ILE A 27 -11.32 -1.53 -0.34
N GLY A 28 -10.82 -2.77 -0.38
CA GLY A 28 -9.38 -3.04 -0.25
C GLY A 28 -8.58 -2.34 -1.35
N PHE A 29 -9.01 -2.49 -2.61
CA PHE A 29 -8.39 -1.86 -3.76
C PHE A 29 -8.37 -0.33 -3.64
N ALA A 30 -9.48 0.29 -3.22
CA ALA A 30 -9.55 1.74 -3.04
C ALA A 30 -8.59 2.24 -1.94
N ILE A 31 -8.50 1.53 -0.80
CA ILE A 31 -7.57 1.88 0.27
C ILE A 31 -6.13 1.73 -0.21
N THR A 32 -5.78 0.62 -0.86
CA THR A 32 -4.45 0.40 -1.42
C THR A 32 -4.09 1.46 -2.45
N LEU A 33 -5.02 1.82 -3.34
CA LEU A 33 -4.83 2.86 -4.34
C LEU A 33 -4.59 4.24 -3.69
N LEU A 34 -5.33 4.55 -2.62
CA LEU A 34 -5.16 5.79 -1.86
C LEU A 34 -3.77 5.85 -1.20
N VAL A 35 -3.33 4.77 -0.55
CA VAL A 35 -1.99 4.71 0.06
C VAL A 35 -0.90 4.82 -1.01
N ALA A 36 -1.09 4.17 -2.16
CA ALA A 36 -0.19 4.28 -3.31
C ALA A 36 -0.13 5.71 -3.87
N ALA A 37 -1.27 6.37 -4.02
CA ALA A 37 -1.33 7.75 -4.47
C ALA A 37 -0.62 8.70 -3.49
N ILE A 38 -0.82 8.52 -2.17
CA ILE A 38 -0.13 9.31 -1.14
C ILE A 38 1.39 9.08 -1.20
N ALA A 39 1.84 7.82 -1.31
CA ALA A 39 3.26 7.50 -1.42
C ALA A 39 3.88 8.11 -2.68
N LEU A 40 3.21 8.05 -3.83
CA LEU A 40 3.66 8.68 -5.08
C LEU A 40 3.70 10.20 -4.95
N LEU A 41 2.63 10.81 -4.44
CA LEU A 41 2.55 12.25 -4.20
C LEU A 41 3.69 12.73 -3.30
N SER A 42 4.02 11.95 -2.28
CA SER A 42 5.08 12.29 -1.35
C SER A 42 6.44 12.48 -2.02
N PHE A 43 6.75 11.80 -3.14
CA PHE A 43 8.01 12.00 -3.87
C PHE A 43 8.13 13.39 -4.48
N ALA A 44 7.00 13.99 -4.89
CA ALA A 44 6.96 15.32 -5.46
C ALA A 44 6.76 16.40 -4.38
N TRP A 45 5.98 16.11 -3.34
CA TRP A 45 5.61 17.11 -2.34
C TRP A 45 5.31 16.51 -0.97
N THR A 46 5.87 17.11 0.07
CA THR A 46 5.43 16.96 1.46
C THR A 46 5.23 18.34 2.08
N PRO A 47 4.22 18.54 2.95
CA PRO A 47 3.96 19.84 3.58
C PRO A 47 5.18 20.41 4.33
N TYR A 48 5.87 19.55 5.08
CA TYR A 48 7.04 19.91 5.87
C TYR A 48 8.17 18.89 5.68
N ASP A 49 9.38 19.29 6.08
CA ASP A 49 10.57 18.44 6.07
C ASP A 49 10.57 17.54 7.31
N VAL A 50 10.48 16.23 7.10
CA VAL A 50 10.45 15.21 8.15
C VAL A 50 11.79 15.03 8.88
N THR A 51 12.88 15.58 8.34
CA THR A 51 14.22 15.47 8.94
C THR A 51 14.55 16.61 9.89
N LYS A 52 13.81 17.73 9.80
CA LYS A 52 14.02 18.91 10.65
C LYS A 52 13.29 18.74 11.97
N LEU A 53 14.03 18.92 13.06
CA LEU A 53 13.49 18.90 14.42
C LEU A 53 13.16 20.34 14.83
N VAL A 54 11.93 20.55 15.31
CA VAL A 54 11.45 21.88 15.77
C VAL A 54 10.86 21.71 17.16
N ILE A 55 11.73 21.64 18.17
CA ILE A 55 11.34 21.31 19.55
C ILE A 55 10.32 22.32 20.12
N ALA A 56 10.33 23.56 19.64
CA ALA A 56 9.36 24.59 19.99
C ALA A 56 7.91 24.18 19.67
N ASP A 57 7.71 23.42 18.60
CA ASP A 57 6.40 22.99 18.11
C ASP A 57 6.10 21.54 18.48
N LYS A 58 6.69 20.99 19.55
CA LYS A 58 6.43 19.62 19.99
C LYS A 58 4.96 19.41 20.39
N THR A 59 4.41 18.24 20.08
CA THR A 59 3.10 17.77 20.56
C THR A 59 1.94 18.75 20.32
N GLN A 60 1.98 19.46 19.21
CA GLN A 60 0.90 20.35 18.81
C GLN A 60 -0.31 19.53 18.36
N ALA A 61 -1.50 20.01 18.72
CA ALA A 61 -2.76 19.43 18.27
C ALA A 61 -2.95 19.65 16.74
N PRO A 62 -3.85 18.89 16.10
CA PRO A 62 -4.23 19.11 14.71
C PRO A 62 -4.65 20.56 14.45
N SER A 63 -4.06 21.19 13.44
CA SER A 63 -4.30 22.59 13.07
C SER A 63 -4.12 22.81 11.56
N TRP A 64 -4.50 23.98 11.06
CA TRP A 64 -4.34 24.32 9.64
C TRP A 64 -2.88 24.37 9.18
N THR A 65 -1.94 24.62 10.11
CA THR A 65 -0.51 24.51 9.84
C THR A 65 -0.10 23.04 9.86
N HIS A 66 -0.38 22.31 10.94
CA HIS A 66 -0.08 20.89 11.06
C HIS A 66 -1.36 20.06 11.02
N TRP A 67 -1.76 19.58 9.84
CA TRP A 67 -3.08 18.95 9.63
C TRP A 67 -3.35 17.80 10.60
N PHE A 68 -2.33 17.03 10.95
CA PHE A 68 -2.40 15.94 11.93
C PHE A 68 -1.62 16.23 13.21
N GLY A 69 -1.18 17.47 13.42
CA GLY A 69 -0.34 17.86 14.54
C GLY A 69 1.12 17.45 14.38
N THR A 70 1.87 17.55 15.46
CA THR A 70 3.30 17.25 15.50
C THR A 70 3.64 16.17 16.51
N ASP A 71 4.77 15.52 16.32
CA ASP A 71 5.28 14.53 17.27
C ASP A 71 6.05 15.16 18.45
N HIS A 72 6.64 14.32 19.30
CA HIS A 72 7.45 14.75 20.44
C HIS A 72 8.73 15.54 20.06
N PHE A 73 9.13 15.48 18.79
CA PHE A 73 10.26 16.21 18.23
C PHE A 73 9.84 17.45 17.41
N GLY A 74 8.53 17.73 17.36
CA GLY A 74 7.96 18.84 16.60
C GLY A 74 7.91 18.60 15.08
N ARG A 75 8.01 17.35 14.64
CA ARG A 75 7.88 16.99 13.23
C ARG A 75 6.42 16.83 12.85
N ASP A 76 6.08 17.28 11.66
CA ASP A 76 4.72 17.18 11.12
C ASP A 76 4.31 15.72 10.85
N ILE A 77 3.22 15.28 11.48
CA ILE A 77 2.75 13.88 11.42
C ILE A 77 2.26 13.51 10.02
N LEU A 78 1.58 14.42 9.32
CA LEU A 78 1.10 14.16 7.95
C LEU A 78 2.27 13.87 7.01
N SER A 79 3.30 14.72 7.04
CA SER A 79 4.52 14.54 6.25
C SER A 79 5.22 13.22 6.59
N MET A 80 5.26 12.82 7.86
CA MET A 80 5.81 11.52 8.27
C MET A 80 4.99 10.34 7.73
N ILE A 81 3.65 10.43 7.74
CA ILE A 81 2.80 9.38 7.16
C ILE A 81 3.03 9.28 5.65
N MET A 82 3.12 10.41 4.94
CA MET A 82 3.38 10.44 3.49
C MET A 82 4.70 9.76 3.14
N VAL A 83 5.78 10.10 3.83
CA VAL A 83 7.10 9.48 3.60
C VAL A 83 7.10 8.01 4.05
N GLY A 84 6.44 7.69 5.18
CA GLY A 84 6.29 6.34 5.68
C GLY A 84 5.55 5.41 4.70
N ALA A 85 4.54 5.92 4.00
CA ALA A 85 3.79 5.18 3.00
C ALA A 85 4.69 4.61 1.87
N ARG A 86 5.77 5.31 1.51
CA ARG A 86 6.77 4.80 0.54
C ARG A 86 7.38 3.49 1.02
N ASN A 87 7.79 3.45 2.29
CA ASN A 87 8.41 2.27 2.89
C ASN A 87 7.39 1.13 3.06
N SER A 88 6.16 1.44 3.46
CA SER A 88 5.08 0.44 3.57
C SER A 88 4.82 -0.28 2.26
N ILE A 89 4.75 0.44 1.14
CA ILE A 89 4.54 -0.17 -0.18
C ILE A 89 5.75 -0.98 -0.62
N ALA A 90 6.96 -0.46 -0.42
CA ALA A 90 8.18 -1.19 -0.76
C ALA A 90 8.25 -2.55 -0.01
N VAL A 91 7.99 -2.55 1.29
CA VAL A 91 7.96 -3.78 2.10
C VAL A 91 6.85 -4.73 1.64
N ALA A 92 5.65 -4.22 1.36
CA ALA A 92 4.53 -5.03 0.88
C ALA A 92 4.86 -5.72 -0.45
N LEU A 93 5.45 -4.99 -1.41
CA LEU A 93 5.85 -5.55 -2.71
C LEU A 93 6.92 -6.64 -2.55
N VAL A 94 7.92 -6.42 -1.70
CA VAL A 94 8.97 -7.42 -1.43
C VAL A 94 8.37 -8.66 -0.78
N ALA A 95 7.53 -8.50 0.25
CA ALA A 95 6.90 -9.63 0.94
C ALA A 95 6.02 -10.47 0.00
N VAL A 96 5.17 -9.82 -0.81
CA VAL A 96 4.33 -10.50 -1.80
C VAL A 96 5.19 -11.16 -2.88
N GLY A 97 6.23 -10.47 -3.37
CA GLY A 97 7.14 -11.01 -4.36
C GLY A 97 7.86 -12.29 -3.88
N ILE A 98 8.31 -12.32 -2.63
CA ILE A 98 8.92 -13.50 -2.02
C ILE A 98 7.88 -14.62 -1.84
N GLY A 99 6.70 -14.28 -1.31
CA GLY A 99 5.63 -15.25 -1.09
C GLY A 99 5.14 -15.90 -2.39
N MET A 100 4.97 -15.11 -3.44
CA MET A 100 4.62 -15.61 -4.77
C MET A 100 5.78 -16.35 -5.42
N GLY A 101 7.00 -15.81 -5.34
CA GLY A 101 8.17 -16.36 -6.00
C GLY A 101 8.67 -17.68 -5.42
N ILE A 102 8.49 -17.90 -4.11
CA ILE A 102 8.95 -19.11 -3.43
C ILE A 102 7.76 -19.99 -3.02
N GLY A 103 6.74 -19.39 -2.40
CA GLY A 103 5.60 -20.12 -1.85
C GLY A 103 4.75 -20.80 -2.92
N VAL A 104 4.47 -20.12 -4.04
CA VAL A 104 3.64 -20.71 -5.12
C VAL A 104 4.36 -21.90 -5.77
N PRO A 105 5.64 -21.81 -6.18
CA PRO A 105 6.35 -22.99 -6.71
C PRO A 105 6.42 -24.13 -5.70
N LEU A 106 6.77 -23.87 -4.45
CA LEU A 106 6.83 -24.93 -3.42
C LEU A 106 5.47 -25.60 -3.21
N GLY A 107 4.38 -24.83 -3.17
CA GLY A 107 3.03 -25.35 -3.07
C GLY A 107 2.64 -26.19 -4.28
N ALA A 108 2.99 -25.73 -5.49
CA ALA A 108 2.75 -26.46 -6.73
C ALA A 108 3.57 -27.75 -6.83
N PHE A 109 4.79 -27.79 -6.30
CA PHE A 109 5.61 -29.00 -6.24
C PHE A 109 5.09 -30.05 -5.25
N ALA A 110 4.37 -29.62 -4.21
CA ALA A 110 3.85 -30.50 -3.17
C ALA A 110 2.48 -31.11 -3.51
N ALA A 111 1.73 -30.48 -4.41
CA ALA A 111 0.40 -30.92 -4.86
C ALA A 111 0.49 -32.09 -5.86
#